data_AF-L0JM65-F1
#
_entry.id   AF-L0JM65-F1
#
_cell.length_a   1.000
_cell.length_b   1.000
_cell.length_c   1.000
_cell.angle_alpha   90.00
_cell.angle_beta   90.00
_cell.angle_gamma   90.00
#
_symmetry.space_group_name_H-M   'P 1'
#
loop_
_entity.id
_entity.type
_entity.pdbx_description
1 polymer ?
#
loop_
_entity_poly.entity_id
_entity_poly.type
_entity_poly.pdbx_seq_one_letter_code
_entity_poly.pdbx_strand_id
1 'polypeptide(L)'
;MSHETNDGPDSVDDSSPETRSPTVDGRDNDDEPTTIERADRTITFHSCSRATVTGDFEDGDIAYANTGFYDDGLFGDTILEDGVAVGDDVDTPFSGTIVFGIGERSGVSVESDRVVVGVPDYGSDGTAITSLTTQREDYRMGAPTHEHPRASECLEAIGPE
;
A
#
# COMPACT_ATOMS: atom_id res chain seq x y z
N MET A 1 41.40 68.93 -20.71
CA MET A 1 41.35 68.78 -19.24
C MET A 1 40.48 67.58 -18.95
N SER A 2 41.03 66.66 -18.17
CA SER A 2 40.56 65.31 -17.84
C SER A 2 39.17 65.27 -17.18
N HIS A 3 38.40 64.20 -17.38
CA HIS A 3 38.38 63.04 -16.46
C HIS A 3 37.52 61.91 -17.03
N GLU A 4 38.10 60.70 -16.98
CA GLU A 4 37.41 59.41 -17.04
C GLU A 4 36.62 59.19 -15.74
N THR A 5 35.48 58.49 -15.81
CA THR A 5 35.22 57.33 -14.93
C THR A 5 34.26 56.36 -15.62
N ASN A 6 34.74 55.12 -15.69
CA ASN A 6 34.11 53.86 -16.00
C ASN A 6 33.03 53.49 -14.96
N ASP A 7 31.87 52.99 -15.40
CA ASP A 7 31.07 51.99 -14.65
C ASP A 7 30.04 51.34 -15.59
N GLY A 8 30.35 50.13 -16.06
CA GLY A 8 29.33 49.13 -16.40
C GLY A 8 29.03 48.30 -15.15
N PRO A 9 27.82 47.77 -14.99
CA PRO A 9 27.55 46.35 -15.32
C PRO A 9 26.09 46.19 -15.83
N ASP A 10 25.50 45.08 -16.23
CA ASP A 10 25.86 43.66 -16.44
C ASP A 10 24.76 43.13 -17.37
N SER A 11 25.10 42.20 -18.26
CA SER A 11 24.11 41.38 -18.98
C SER A 11 23.79 40.15 -18.13
N VAL A 12 22.51 39.81 -17.96
CA VAL A 12 21.98 38.42 -17.86
C VAL A 12 20.44 38.50 -17.86
N ASP A 13 19.79 38.07 -18.93
CA ASP A 13 19.23 36.73 -19.14
C ASP A 13 17.81 36.63 -18.56
N ASP A 14 16.86 37.11 -19.35
CA ASP A 14 15.43 36.85 -19.19
C ASP A 14 15.16 35.48 -19.82
N SER A 15 15.17 34.45 -18.99
CA SER A 15 14.60 33.14 -19.31
C SER A 15 14.11 32.50 -18.04
N SER A 16 12.79 32.48 -17.92
CA SER A 16 11.98 31.79 -16.95
C SER A 16 12.60 30.46 -16.49
N PRO A 17 12.47 30.08 -15.21
CA PRO A 17 12.78 28.71 -14.84
C PRO A 17 11.81 27.80 -15.59
N GLU A 18 12.33 27.12 -16.62
CA GLU A 18 11.73 25.90 -17.13
C GLU A 18 11.59 24.99 -15.91
N THR A 19 10.36 24.87 -15.42
CA THR A 19 9.95 23.83 -14.50
C THR A 19 10.44 22.53 -15.12
N ARG A 20 11.54 22.01 -14.61
CA ARG A 20 12.01 20.66 -14.92
C ARG A 20 10.88 19.75 -14.51
N SER A 21 10.04 19.40 -15.49
CA SER A 21 9.16 18.26 -15.40
C SER A 21 10.07 17.11 -14.96
N PRO A 22 9.76 16.40 -13.87
CA PRO A 22 10.50 15.19 -13.55
C PRO A 22 10.44 14.33 -14.81
N THR A 23 11.61 14.02 -15.35
CA THR A 23 11.74 13.02 -16.40
C THR A 23 11.26 11.74 -15.75
N VAL A 24 10.03 11.35 -16.04
CA VAL A 24 9.54 10.01 -15.76
C VAL A 24 10.37 9.12 -16.67
N ASP A 25 11.51 8.66 -16.15
CA ASP A 25 12.25 7.54 -16.69
C ASP A 25 11.22 6.41 -16.78
N GLY A 26 10.70 6.18 -17.99
CA GLY A 26 9.87 5.02 -18.32
C GLY A 26 10.71 3.75 -18.23
N ARG A 27 11.06 3.37 -17.00
CA ARG A 27 11.36 1.99 -16.66
C ARG A 27 10.07 1.41 -16.10
N ASP A 28 9.48 0.48 -16.84
CA ASP A 28 8.67 -0.61 -16.32
C ASP A 28 9.24 -1.05 -14.97
N ASN A 29 8.66 -0.54 -13.89
CA ASN A 29 8.88 -1.02 -12.54
C ASN A 29 7.58 -1.74 -12.13
N ASP A 30 7.13 -2.68 -12.97
CA ASP A 30 5.90 -3.47 -12.76
C ASP A 30 5.97 -4.37 -11.50
N ASP A 31 7.16 -4.52 -10.91
CA ASP A 31 7.41 -5.37 -9.73
C ASP A 31 7.93 -4.61 -8.48
N GLU A 32 8.02 -3.27 -8.50
CA GLU A 32 8.49 -2.56 -7.29
C GLU A 32 7.37 -2.42 -6.24
N PRO A 33 7.66 -2.72 -4.96
CA PRO A 33 6.68 -2.61 -3.89
C PRO A 33 6.24 -1.16 -3.72
N THR A 34 4.94 -0.92 -3.55
CA THR A 34 4.43 0.43 -3.30
C THR A 34 4.18 0.65 -1.82
N THR A 35 4.75 1.73 -1.27
CA THR A 35 4.68 2.04 0.16
C THR A 35 3.87 3.32 0.42
N ILE A 36 3.02 3.28 1.44
CA ILE A 36 2.15 4.37 1.89
C ILE A 36 2.40 4.59 3.39
N GLU A 37 2.75 5.82 3.78
CA GLU A 37 2.93 6.20 5.18
C GLU A 37 1.68 6.92 5.71
N ARG A 38 1.11 6.42 6.83
CA ARG A 38 -0.11 6.94 7.46
C ARG A 38 -0.09 6.69 8.97
N ALA A 39 -0.33 7.74 9.76
CA ALA A 39 -0.57 7.65 11.21
C ALA A 39 0.39 6.67 11.92
N ASP A 40 1.70 6.91 11.76
CA ASP A 40 2.78 6.14 12.38
C ASP A 40 2.93 4.68 11.89
N ARG A 41 2.21 4.32 10.82
CA ARG A 41 2.30 3.02 10.16
C ARG A 41 2.81 3.14 8.74
N THR A 42 3.55 2.12 8.34
CA THR A 42 4.03 1.92 6.98
C THR A 42 3.24 0.77 6.36
N ILE A 43 2.48 1.07 5.33
CA ILE A 43 1.73 0.09 4.54
C ILE A 43 2.52 -0.18 3.27
N THR A 44 2.80 -1.44 2.96
CA THR A 44 3.50 -1.80 1.73
C THR A 44 2.75 -2.90 0.99
N PHE A 45 2.40 -2.63 -0.25
CA PHE A 45 1.92 -3.63 -1.20
C PHE A 45 3.11 -4.18 -1.97
N HIS A 46 3.48 -5.43 -1.70
CA HIS A 46 4.64 -6.08 -2.34
C HIS A 46 4.26 -6.69 -3.68
N SER A 47 3.02 -7.15 -3.80
CA SER A 47 2.44 -7.76 -5.00
C SER A 47 0.93 -7.86 -4.84
N CYS A 48 0.24 -8.31 -5.89
CA CYS A 48 -1.20 -8.59 -5.85
C CYS A 48 -1.61 -9.63 -4.79
N SER A 49 -0.69 -10.47 -4.31
CA SER A 49 -0.97 -11.51 -3.32
C SER A 49 -0.33 -11.27 -1.95
N ARG A 50 0.41 -10.16 -1.77
CA ARG A 50 1.14 -9.92 -0.52
C ARG A 50 1.24 -8.44 -0.14
N ALA A 51 0.87 -8.14 1.09
CA ALA A 51 0.98 -6.80 1.67
C ALA A 51 1.45 -6.84 3.13
N THR A 52 1.96 -5.73 3.64
CA THR A 52 2.41 -5.60 5.04
C THR A 52 1.99 -4.29 5.66
N VAL A 53 1.75 -4.32 6.97
CA VAL A 53 1.56 -3.13 7.82
C VAL A 53 2.58 -3.19 8.94
N THR A 54 3.52 -2.25 8.97
CA THR A 54 4.57 -2.16 9.99
C THR A 54 4.35 -0.93 10.85
N GLY A 55 4.55 -1.08 12.15
CA GLY A 55 4.46 0.02 13.11
C GLY A 55 4.28 -0.46 14.54
N ASP A 56 3.86 0.47 15.38
CA ASP A 56 3.41 0.22 16.74
C ASP A 56 1.88 0.10 16.76
N PHE A 57 1.38 -0.86 17.53
CA PHE A 57 -0.04 -1.18 17.65
C PHE A 57 -0.43 -1.27 19.12
N GLU A 58 -1.47 -0.53 19.47
CA GLU A 58 -2.08 -0.47 20.78
C GLU A 58 -3.31 -1.41 20.87
N ASP A 59 -3.83 -1.59 22.09
CA ASP A 59 -5.08 -2.30 22.30
C ASP A 59 -6.21 -1.66 21.48
N GLY A 60 -6.92 -2.47 20.70
CA GLY A 60 -7.98 -1.98 19.84
C GLY A 60 -7.52 -1.54 18.45
N ASP A 61 -6.24 -1.61 18.12
CA ASP A 61 -5.80 -1.45 16.74
C ASP A 61 -6.19 -2.64 15.86
N ILE A 62 -6.27 -2.41 14.55
CA ILE A 62 -6.65 -3.45 13.57
C ILE A 62 -5.79 -3.39 12.31
N ALA A 63 -5.73 -4.51 11.62
CA ALA A 63 -5.30 -4.57 10.23
C ALA A 63 -6.06 -5.69 9.52
N TYR A 64 -6.81 -5.33 8.47
CA TYR A 64 -7.58 -6.26 7.65
C TYR A 64 -7.23 -6.10 6.18
N ALA A 65 -7.21 -7.21 5.45
CA ALA A 65 -7.14 -7.26 4.01
C ALA A 65 -8.54 -7.36 3.41
N ASN A 66 -8.69 -6.66 2.29
CA ASN A 66 -9.81 -6.77 1.40
C ASN A 66 -9.29 -7.39 0.10
N THR A 67 -10.04 -8.33 -0.46
CA THR A 67 -9.67 -8.98 -1.72
C THR A 67 -10.73 -8.78 -2.78
N GLY A 68 -10.31 -8.82 -4.03
CA GLY A 68 -11.19 -9.09 -5.16
C GLY A 68 -10.75 -10.39 -5.82
N PHE A 69 -11.71 -11.16 -6.32
CA PHE A 69 -11.46 -12.48 -6.87
C PHE A 69 -12.43 -12.81 -8.01
N TYR A 70 -12.06 -13.78 -8.83
CA TYR A 70 -12.92 -14.35 -9.85
C TYR A 70 -13.14 -15.84 -9.58
N ASP A 71 -14.41 -16.25 -9.55
CA ASP A 71 -14.81 -17.64 -9.38
C ASP A 71 -15.80 -18.03 -10.48
N ASP A 72 -15.47 -19.06 -11.26
CA ASP A 72 -16.23 -19.47 -12.44
C ASP A 72 -16.53 -18.28 -13.39
N GLY A 73 -15.57 -17.35 -13.53
CA GLY A 73 -15.68 -16.14 -14.35
C GLY A 73 -16.54 -15.01 -13.77
N LEU A 74 -17.01 -15.14 -12.52
CA LEU A 74 -17.78 -14.11 -11.82
C LEU A 74 -16.91 -13.36 -10.82
N PHE A 75 -17.03 -12.03 -10.80
CA PHE A 75 -16.34 -11.21 -9.82
C PHE A 75 -17.01 -11.29 -8.44
N GLY A 76 -16.19 -11.47 -7.41
CA GLY A 76 -16.54 -11.31 -6.00
C GLY A 76 -15.50 -10.47 -5.27
N ASP A 77 -15.88 -9.97 -4.10
CA ASP A 77 -14.99 -9.22 -3.22
C ASP A 77 -15.21 -9.59 -1.75
N THR A 78 -14.14 -9.50 -0.97
CA THR A 78 -14.20 -9.63 0.48
C THR A 78 -14.02 -8.26 1.14
N ILE A 79 -14.88 -7.98 2.12
CA ILE A 79 -14.83 -6.73 2.87
C ILE A 79 -14.52 -7.05 4.33
N LEU A 80 -13.28 -6.74 4.73
CA LEU A 80 -12.83 -6.82 6.13
C LEU A 80 -12.91 -8.23 6.74
N GLU A 81 -12.72 -9.26 5.91
CA GLU A 81 -12.86 -10.66 6.36
C GLU A 81 -11.57 -11.20 6.99
N ASP A 82 -10.41 -10.91 6.38
CA ASP A 82 -9.13 -11.48 6.80
C ASP A 82 -8.27 -10.46 7.51
N GLY A 83 -8.03 -10.64 8.80
CA GLY A 83 -7.24 -9.69 9.56
C GLY A 83 -7.09 -10.03 11.01
N VAL A 84 -6.64 -9.03 11.76
CA VAL A 84 -6.38 -9.11 13.20
C VAL A 84 -6.84 -7.84 13.89
N ALA A 85 -7.28 -8.01 15.13
CA ALA A 85 -7.42 -6.98 16.13
C ALA A 85 -6.37 -7.17 17.24
N VAL A 86 -5.56 -6.16 17.49
CA VAL A 86 -4.57 -6.18 18.59
C VAL A 86 -5.30 -6.03 19.92
N GLY A 87 -4.95 -6.88 20.89
CA GLY A 87 -5.67 -7.11 22.14
C GLY A 87 -6.61 -8.33 22.11
N ASP A 88 -7.12 -8.69 20.92
CA ASP A 88 -8.01 -9.83 20.72
C ASP A 88 -7.28 -11.03 20.11
N ASP A 89 -6.62 -10.82 18.96
CA ASP A 89 -5.90 -11.85 18.19
C ASP A 89 -4.39 -11.85 18.43
N VAL A 90 -3.85 -10.70 18.86
CA VAL A 90 -2.42 -10.45 19.08
C VAL A 90 -2.23 -9.77 20.43
N ASP A 91 -1.24 -10.18 21.23
CA ASP A 91 -0.94 -9.53 22.50
C ASP A 91 -0.59 -8.05 22.34
N THR A 92 -1.03 -7.21 23.29
CA THR A 92 -0.82 -5.76 23.28
C THR A 92 0.11 -5.29 24.41
N PRO A 93 0.99 -4.30 24.18
CA PRO A 93 1.27 -3.63 22.90
C PRO A 93 2.08 -4.52 21.95
N PHE A 94 1.88 -4.34 20.65
CA PHE A 94 2.64 -5.03 19.61
C PHE A 94 3.43 -4.03 18.78
N SER A 95 4.74 -4.23 18.66
CA SER A 95 5.61 -3.46 17.77
C SER A 95 6.23 -4.40 16.76
N GLY A 96 5.92 -4.24 15.48
CA GLY A 96 6.36 -5.20 14.48
C GLY A 96 5.64 -5.06 13.15
N THR A 97 5.58 -6.19 12.43
CA THR A 97 4.98 -6.23 11.08
C THR A 97 3.86 -7.26 11.00
N ILE A 98 2.69 -6.82 10.55
CA ILE A 98 1.57 -7.69 10.14
C ILE A 98 1.73 -7.96 8.65
N VAL A 99 1.77 -9.24 8.25
CA VAL A 99 1.95 -9.70 6.87
C VAL A 99 0.68 -10.39 6.42
N PHE A 100 0.14 -9.96 5.28
CA PHE A 100 -0.98 -10.60 4.59
C PHE A 100 -0.45 -11.35 3.38
N GLY A 101 -0.86 -12.61 3.21
CA GLY A 101 -0.45 -13.44 2.08
C GLY A 101 -1.54 -14.37 1.61
N ILE A 102 -1.85 -14.34 0.30
CA ILE A 102 -2.74 -15.32 -0.34
C ILE A 102 -2.00 -16.65 -0.49
N GLY A 103 -2.69 -17.76 -0.18
CA GLY A 103 -2.13 -19.10 -0.29
C GLY A 103 -1.19 -19.49 0.85
N GLU A 104 -1.03 -18.62 1.86
CA GLU A 104 -0.49 -19.02 3.16
C GLU A 104 -1.53 -19.85 3.93
N ARG A 105 -1.12 -20.51 5.03
CA ARG A 105 -2.09 -21.23 5.87
C ARG A 105 -3.11 -20.24 6.41
N SER A 106 -4.39 -20.47 6.12
CA SER A 106 -5.49 -19.64 6.60
C SER A 106 -5.46 -19.45 8.12
N GLY A 107 -5.79 -18.24 8.55
CA GLY A 107 -5.80 -17.84 9.95
C GLY A 107 -4.58 -17.01 10.34
N VAL A 108 -4.40 -16.83 11.65
CA VAL A 108 -3.41 -15.93 12.23
C VAL A 108 -2.30 -16.73 12.91
N SER A 109 -1.05 -16.39 12.60
CA SER A 109 0.15 -16.93 13.25
C SER A 109 0.96 -15.79 13.83
N VAL A 110 1.20 -15.82 15.15
CA VAL A 110 1.93 -14.77 15.86
C VAL A 110 3.35 -15.24 16.18
N GLU A 111 4.33 -14.43 15.81
CA GLU A 111 5.74 -14.52 16.14
C GLU A 111 6.17 -13.28 16.95
N SER A 112 7.40 -13.24 17.45
CA SER A 112 7.88 -12.20 18.37
C SER A 112 7.72 -10.76 17.85
N ASP A 113 8.01 -10.53 16.58
CA ASP A 113 8.00 -9.21 15.90
C ASP A 113 7.16 -9.22 14.60
N ARG A 114 6.46 -10.32 14.36
CA ARG A 114 5.75 -10.56 13.11
C ARG A 114 4.43 -11.28 13.36
N VAL A 115 3.37 -10.83 12.70
CA VAL A 115 2.09 -11.53 12.62
C VAL A 115 1.87 -11.91 11.16
N VAL A 116 1.51 -13.15 10.89
CA VAL A 116 1.15 -13.63 9.56
C VAL A 116 -0.34 -13.92 9.52
N VAL A 117 -1.03 -13.27 8.59
CA VAL A 117 -2.45 -13.45 8.29
C VAL A 117 -2.55 -14.14 6.94
N GLY A 118 -2.92 -15.42 6.96
CA GLY A 118 -3.15 -16.18 5.74
C GLY A 118 -4.52 -15.86 5.16
N VAL A 119 -4.51 -15.29 3.96
CA VAL A 119 -5.69 -14.93 3.19
C VAL A 119 -6.06 -16.12 2.29
N PRO A 120 -7.32 -16.61 2.34
CA PRO A 120 -7.77 -17.67 1.44
C PRO A 120 -7.64 -17.27 -0.04
N ASP A 121 -7.41 -18.27 -0.90
CA ASP A 121 -7.64 -18.10 -2.33
C ASP A 121 -9.13 -18.35 -2.59
N TYR A 122 -9.89 -17.27 -2.65
CA TYR A 122 -11.36 -17.28 -2.69
C TYR A 122 -11.91 -17.70 -4.06
N GLY A 123 -11.24 -17.31 -5.13
CA GLY A 123 -11.68 -17.53 -6.51
C GLY A 123 -10.92 -18.65 -7.21
N SER A 124 -11.63 -19.50 -7.95
CA SER A 124 -11.00 -20.54 -8.77
C SER A 124 -10.17 -20.01 -9.95
N ASP A 125 -10.49 -18.82 -10.45
CA ASP A 125 -9.71 -18.13 -11.50
C ASP A 125 -8.56 -17.31 -10.90
N GLY A 126 -8.77 -16.80 -9.67
CA GLY A 126 -7.72 -16.20 -8.85
C GLY A 126 -8.25 -15.18 -7.85
N THR A 127 -7.36 -14.75 -6.95
CA THR A 127 -7.63 -13.78 -5.87
C THR A 127 -6.50 -12.76 -5.77
N ALA A 128 -6.83 -11.50 -5.52
CA ALA A 128 -5.88 -10.43 -5.29
C ALA A 128 -6.25 -9.56 -4.08
N ILE A 129 -5.25 -9.10 -3.33
CA ILE A 129 -5.40 -8.09 -2.27
C ILE A 129 -5.59 -6.74 -2.95
N THR A 130 -6.78 -6.15 -2.79
CA THR A 130 -7.16 -4.90 -3.47
C THR A 130 -7.06 -3.70 -2.54
N SER A 131 -7.12 -3.90 -1.22
CA SER A 131 -6.89 -2.83 -0.24
C SER A 131 -6.61 -3.38 1.16
N LEU A 132 -6.17 -2.50 2.05
CA LEU A 132 -6.03 -2.76 3.48
C LEU A 132 -6.82 -1.74 4.30
N THR A 133 -7.31 -2.20 5.45
CA THR A 133 -8.01 -1.37 6.44
C THR A 133 -7.29 -1.43 7.77
N THR A 134 -6.73 -0.31 8.21
CA THR A 134 -5.92 -0.23 9.43
C THR A 134 -6.53 0.64 10.53
N GLN A 135 -7.67 1.27 10.27
CA GLN A 135 -8.34 2.17 11.22
C GLN A 135 -9.67 1.58 11.67
N ARG A 136 -9.88 1.52 12.99
CA ARG A 136 -11.09 0.94 13.60
C ARG A 136 -12.37 1.67 13.20
N GLU A 137 -12.31 2.98 13.04
CA GLU A 137 -13.47 3.79 12.62
C GLU A 137 -13.91 3.44 11.19
N ASP A 138 -12.97 3.28 10.27
CA ASP A 138 -13.26 2.92 8.88
C ASP A 138 -13.76 1.48 8.74
N TYR A 139 -13.20 0.55 9.53
CA TYR A 139 -13.70 -0.82 9.65
C TYR A 139 -15.18 -0.85 10.05
N ARG A 140 -15.60 -0.01 11.00
CA ARG A 140 -17.01 0.08 11.40
C ARG A 140 -17.92 0.62 10.31
N MET A 141 -17.37 1.37 9.36
CA MET A 141 -18.09 1.89 8.20
C MET A 141 -18.04 0.95 6.99
N GLY A 142 -17.29 -0.15 7.05
CA GLY A 142 -17.08 -1.04 5.90
C GLY A 142 -16.24 -0.40 4.80
N ALA A 143 -15.42 0.61 5.13
CA ALA A 143 -14.68 1.40 4.15
C ALA A 143 -13.19 1.02 4.16
N PRO A 144 -12.63 0.49 3.05
CA PRO A 144 -11.20 0.29 2.95
C PRO A 144 -10.43 1.61 2.94
N THR A 145 -9.25 1.64 3.58
CA THR A 145 -8.52 2.89 3.83
C THR A 145 -7.24 3.06 3.03
N HIS A 146 -6.68 1.95 2.53
CA HIS A 146 -5.45 1.94 1.75
C HIS A 146 -5.67 1.08 0.50
N GLU A 147 -6.06 1.72 -0.59
CA GLU A 147 -6.21 1.02 -1.87
C GLU A 147 -4.86 0.53 -2.39
N HIS A 148 -4.83 -0.69 -2.92
CA HIS A 148 -3.67 -1.20 -3.64
C HIS A 148 -3.48 -0.32 -4.88
N PRO A 149 -2.34 0.37 -5.06
CA PRO A 149 -2.16 1.36 -6.13
C PRO A 149 -2.33 0.79 -7.54
N ARG A 150 -2.10 -0.53 -7.68
CA ARG A 150 -2.31 -1.32 -8.89
C ARG A 150 -3.49 -2.31 -8.80
N ALA A 151 -4.52 -2.00 -7.99
CA ALA A 151 -5.65 -2.91 -7.79
C ALA A 151 -6.29 -3.35 -9.11
N SER A 152 -6.47 -2.42 -10.06
CA SER A 152 -7.02 -2.73 -11.38
C SER A 152 -6.16 -3.73 -12.14
N GLU A 153 -4.85 -3.49 -12.22
CA GLU A 153 -3.91 -4.38 -12.92
C GLU A 153 -3.88 -5.76 -12.27
N CYS A 154 -3.92 -5.82 -10.94
CA CYS A 154 -4.01 -7.07 -10.20
C CYS A 154 -5.27 -7.86 -10.53
N LEU A 155 -6.43 -7.19 -10.61
CA LEU A 155 -7.70 -7.82 -10.97
C LEU A 155 -7.76 -8.23 -12.44
N GLU A 156 -7.17 -7.44 -13.34
CA GLU A 156 -7.06 -7.80 -14.76
C GLU A 156 -6.17 -9.04 -14.94
N ALA A 157 -5.10 -9.18 -14.16
CA ALA A 157 -4.18 -10.31 -14.23
C ALA A 157 -4.79 -11.65 -13.76
N ILE A 158 -5.81 -11.61 -12.89
CA ILE A 158 -6.53 -12.81 -12.39
C ILE A 158 -7.89 -12.99 -13.07
N GLY A 159 -8.25 -12.10 -14.00
CA GLY A 159 -9.53 -12.15 -14.68
C GLY A 159 -9.61 -13.32 -15.67
N PRO A 160 -10.83 -13.78 -16.00
CA PRO A 160 -11.03 -14.82 -17.02
C PRO A 160 -10.58 -14.33 -18.41
N GLU A 161 -10.00 -15.23 -19.21
CA GLU A 161 -9.58 -14.97 -20.61
C GLU A 161 -10.76 -14.85 -21.60
#